data_AF-A0A528FD61-F1
#
_entry.id   AF-A0A528FD61-F1
#
_cell.length_a   1.000
_cell.length_b   1.000
_cell.length_c   1.000
_cell.angle_alpha   90.00
_cell.angle_beta   90.00
_cell.angle_gamma   90.00
#
_symmetry.space_group_name_H-M   'P 1'
#
loop_
_entity.id
_entity.type
_entity.pdbx_description
1 polymer ?
#
loop_
_entity_poly.entity_id
_entity_poly.type
_entity_poly.pdbx_seq_one_letter_code
_entity_poly.pdbx_strand_id
1 'polypeptide(L)' 'MVLTPLLLLALVGLWFRQRGAVFRLAGLLALAAALLNPVFLDEEREALKSVVAVVVDRSQSQDIGERTKQ' A
#
# COMPACT_ATOMS: atom_id res chain seq x y z
N MET A 1 0.06 17.29 -18.00
CA MET A 1 -0.23 18.33 -19.00
C MET A 1 -1.74 18.45 -19.26
N VAL A 2 -2.43 17.37 -19.67
CA VAL A 2 -3.87 17.45 -20.05
C VAL A 2 -4.83 17.70 -18.86
N LEU A 3 -4.57 17.12 -17.68
CA LEU A 3 -5.45 17.29 -16.50
C LEU A 3 -5.27 18.64 -15.77
N THR A 4 -4.14 19.31 -15.97
CA THR A 4 -3.78 20.56 -15.28
C THR A 4 -4.81 21.67 -15.45
N PRO A 5 -5.28 22.02 -16.68
CA PRO A 5 -6.32 23.04 -16.84
C PRO A 5 -7.67 22.64 -16.21
N LEU A 6 -8.05 21.36 -16.27
CA LEU A 6 -9.28 20.88 -15.62
C LEU A 6 -9.21 21.03 -14.10
N LEU A 7 -8.05 20.72 -13.51
CA LEU A 7 -7.84 20.86 -12.07
C LEU A 7 -7.95 22.33 -11.63
N LEU A 8 -7.33 23.24 -12.37
CA LEU A 8 -7.42 24.68 -12.10
C LEU A 8 -8.87 25.18 -12.17
N LEU A 9 -9.62 24.80 -13.20
CA LEU A 9 -11.04 25.17 -13.33
C LEU A 9 -11.89 24.60 -12.19
N ALA A 10 -11.65 23.35 -11.79
CA ALA A 10 -12.36 22.74 -10.66
C ALA A 10 -12.09 23.48 -9.34
N LEU A 11 -10.84 23.86 -9.08
CA LEU A 11 -10.45 24.61 -7.89
C LEU A 11 -11.04 26.03 -7.88
N VAL A 12 -11.01 26.72 -9.02
CA VAL A 12 -11.65 28.05 -9.17
C VAL A 12 -13.16 27.95 -8.94
N GLY A 13 -13.82 26.95 -9.53
CA GLY A 13 -15.25 26.72 -9.32
C GLY A 13 -15.60 26.42 -7.86
N LEU A 14 -14.71 25.71 -7.14
CA LEU A 14 -14.85 25.46 -5.71
C LEU A 14 -14.68 26.75 -4.88
N TRP A 15 -13.68 27.58 -5.21
CA TRP A 15 -13.41 28.86 -4.55
C TRP A 15 -14.61 29.81 -4.66
N PHE A 16 -15.20 29.92 -5.85
CA PHE A 16 -16.41 30.72 -6.09
C PHE A 16 -17.72 30.02 -5.70
N ARG A 17 -17.65 28.85 -5.06
CA ARG A 17 -18.80 28.07 -4.57
C ARG A 17 -19.86 27.81 -5.65
N GLN A 18 -19.43 27.55 -6.88
CA GLN A 18 -20.36 27.28 -7.97
C GLN A 18 -21.17 26.00 -7.70
N ARG A 19 -22.44 26.00 -8.10
CA ARG A 19 -23.32 24.84 -7.97
C ARG A 19 -22.69 23.63 -8.68
N GLY A 20 -22.55 22.53 -7.95
CA GLY A 20 -21.93 21.30 -8.44
C GLY A 20 -20.40 21.30 -8.48
N ALA A 21 -19.70 22.32 -7.98
CA ALA A 21 -18.23 22.36 -7.97
C ALA A 21 -17.61 21.15 -7.23
N VAL A 22 -18.22 20.75 -6.11
CA VAL A 22 -17.78 19.57 -5.34
C VAL A 22 -17.87 18.30 -6.18
N PHE A 23 -18.99 18.08 -6.89
CA PHE A 23 -19.14 16.91 -7.76
C PHE A 23 -18.19 16.92 -8.95
N ARG A 24 -17.91 18.09 -9.54
CA ARG A 24 -16.91 18.22 -10.63
C ARG A 24 -15.50 17.87 -10.14
N LEU A 25 -15.12 18.36 -8.96
CA LEU A 25 -13.84 18.03 -8.35
C LEU A 25 -13.75 16.53 -8.02
N ALA A 26 -14.79 15.97 -7.39
CA ALA A 26 -14.85 14.54 -7.08
C ALA A 26 -14.75 13.67 -8.35
N GLY A 27 -15.47 14.03 -9.42
CA GLY A 27 -15.38 13.34 -10.70
C GLY A 27 -14.00 13.41 -11.33
N LEU A 28 -13.33 14.57 -11.26
CA LEU A 28 -11.96 14.73 -11.74
C LEU A 28 -10.98 13.85 -10.94
N LEU A 29 -11.13 13.81 -9.61
CA LEU A 29 -10.31 12.96 -8.74
C LEU A 29 -10.56 11.48 -9.02
N ALA A 30 -11.81 11.06 -9.25
CA ALA A 30 -12.15 9.70 -9.63
C ALA A 30 -11.54 9.30 -10.98
N LEU A 31 -11.60 10.20 -11.98
CA LEU A 31 -10.93 9.98 -13.27
C LEU A 31 -9.41 9.86 -13.12
N ALA A 32 -8.80 10.74 -12.33
CA ALA A 32 -7.36 10.70 -12.07
C ALA A 32 -6.95 9.41 -11.35
N ALA A 33 -7.75 8.97 -10.36
CA ALA A 33 -7.55 7.69 -9.67
C ALA A 33 -7.67 6.53 -10.66
N ALA A 34 -8.70 6.50 -11.51
CA ALA A 34 -8.85 5.44 -12.52
C ALA A 34 -7.65 5.37 -13.48
N LEU A 35 -7.10 6.52 -13.90
CA LEU A 35 -5.90 6.57 -14.75
C LEU A 35 -4.63 6.15 -14.03
N LEU A 36 -4.51 6.46 -12.73
CA LEU A 36 -3.41 5.98 -11.89
C LEU A 36 -3.50 4.47 -11.61
N ASN A 37 -4.70 3.90 -11.75
CA ASN A 37 -5.00 2.48 -11.53
C ASN A 37 -4.50 1.94 -10.17
N PRO A 38 -4.92 2.54 -9.04
CA PRO A 38 -4.61 2.00 -7.73
C PRO A 38 -5.34 0.66 -7.58
N VAL A 39 -4.60 -0.40 -7.27
CA VAL A 39 -5.15 -1.72 -7.01
C VAL A 39 -4.91 -2.08 -5.55
N PHE A 40 -5.99 -2.44 -4.84
CA PHE A 40 -5.90 -3.03 -3.52
C PHE A 40 -5.76 -4.53 -3.71
N LEU A 41 -4.54 -5.05 -3.53
CA LEU A 41 -4.32 -6.50 -3.51
C LEU A 41 -4.65 -7.00 -2.12
N ASP A 42 -5.74 -7.76 -2.02
CA ASP A 42 -5.95 -8.65 -0.90
C ASP A 42 -5.37 -10.01 -1.28
N GLU A 43 -4.26 -10.37 -0.65
CA GLU A 43 -3.58 -11.63 -0.91
C GLU A 43 -4.17 -12.70 0.01
N GLU A 44 -5.14 -13.45 -0.52
CA GLU A 44 -5.59 -14.69 0.12
C GLU A 44 -4.49 -15.75 0.01
N ARG A 45 -3.56 -15.71 0.98
CA ARG A 45 -2.49 -16.70 1.12
C ARG A 45 -3.01 -17.84 1.98
N GLU A 46 -3.39 -18.95 1.36
CA GLU A 46 -3.54 -20.20 2.10
C GLU A 46 -2.18 -20.60 2.70
N ALA A 47 -2.18 -20.95 3.98
CA ALA A 47 -0.98 -21.41 4.67
C ALA A 47 -0.54 -22.77 4.09
N LEU A 48 0.37 -22.73 3.12
CA LEU A 48 0.99 -23.92 2.57
C LEU A 48 1.76 -24.64 3.68
N LYS A 49 1.40 -25.92 3.93
CA LYS A 49 2.14 -26.78 4.86
C LYS A 49 3.61 -26.86 4.41
N SER A 50 4.46 -26.16 5.15
CA SER A 50 5.89 -26.10 4.91
C SER A 50 6.58 -26.99 5.93
N VAL A 51 7.39 -27.96 5.47
CA VAL A 51 8.23 -28.77 6.37
C VAL A 51 9.59 -28.10 6.44
N VAL A 52 9.89 -27.47 7.57
CA VAL A 52 11.22 -26.89 7.84
C VAL A 52 11.98 -27.86 8.72
N ALA A 53 13.09 -28.40 8.21
CA ALA A 53 13.99 -29.22 9.01
C ALA A 53 14.82 -28.30 9.92
N VAL A 54 14.65 -28.45 11.23
CA VAL A 54 15.48 -27.79 12.25
C VAL A 54 16.49 -28.81 12.77
N VAL A 55 17.78 -28.56 12.54
CA VAL A 55 18.87 -29.37 13.10
C VAL A 55 19.50 -28.59 14.24
N VAL A 56 19.43 -29.14 15.45
CA VAL A 56 20.09 -28.58 16.63
C VAL A 56 21.36 -29.39 16.89
N ASP A 57 22.52 -28.75 16.76
CA ASP A 57 23.80 -29.33 17.15
C ASP A 57 23.92 -29.34 18.69
N ARG A 58 24.16 -30.52 19.26
CA ARG A 58 24.35 -30.73 20.71
C ARG A 58 25.77 -31.23 21.05
N SER A 59 26.76 -30.85 20.25
CA SER A 59 28.16 -31.12 20.55
C SER A 59 28.67 -30.28 21.73
N GLN A 60 29.60 -30.82 22.54
CA GLN A 60 30.22 -30.12 23.66
C GLN A 60 30.92 -28.80 23.27
N SER A 61 31.21 -28.60 21.99
CA SER A 61 31.77 -27.34 21.47
C SER A 61 30.79 -26.15 21.62
N GLN A 62 29.49 -26.42 21.75
CA GLN A 62 28.46 -25.41 21.98
C GLN A 62 28.40 -24.94 23.44
N ASP A 63 28.97 -25.69 24.39
CA ASP A 63 28.99 -25.35 25.82
C ASP A 63 30.12 -24.37 26.20
N ILE A 64 30.90 -23.91 25.21
CA ILE A 64 32.03 -23.00 25.44
C ILE A 64 31.52 -21.56 25.58
N GLY A 65 31.62 -21.01 26.79
CA GLY A 65 31.27 -19.62 27.10
C GLY A 65 29.79 -19.43 27.47
N GLU A 66 29.23 -18.26 27.17
CA GLU A 66 27.84 -17.88 27.54
C GLU A 66 26.81 -18.20 26.44
N ARG A 67 27.10 -19.15 25.55
CA ARG A 67 26.30 -19.43 24.34
C ARG A 67 24.94 -20.10 24.62
N THR A 68 24.81 -20.74 25.78
CA THR A 68 23.58 -21.44 26.21
C THR A 68 22.61 -20.52 26.97
N LYS A 69 22.92 -19.23 27.17
CA LYS A 69 22.07 -18.27 27.92
C LYS A 69 21.10 -17.44 27.06
N GLN A 70 20.94 -17.76 25.78
CA GLN A 70 19.94 -17.12 24.88
C GLN A 70 18.71 -17.99 24.68
#